data_AF-A0A4Y7IMX9-F1
#
_entry.id   AF-A0A4Y7IMX9-F1
#
_cell.length_a   1.000
_cell.length_b   1.000
_cell.length_c   1.000
_cell.angle_alpha   90.00
_cell.angle_beta   90.00
_cell.angle_gamma   90.00
#
_symmetry.space_group_name_H-M   'P 1'
#
loop_
_entity.id
_entity.type
_entity.pdbx_description
1 polymer ?
#
loop_
_entity_poly.entity_id
_entity_poly.type
_entity_poly.pdbx_seq_one_letter_code
_entity_poly.pdbx_strand_id
1 'polypeptide(L)'
;MTEELRNFLELKLPQVRKGEKPDISLGVAEPKIGSQIFEETKIPCQNDEFILELLRGVRFHYETLISDFYKSPLAGFLKGSRATEKEKFNVDQVDDMIFEAISTLDTLDKDFNSSLMGLRLWYSRHFPELFDIVNDNYLYAEVVNYVENKSDLSEHKIPRLSEILGGDEDKAKDIVEAEKASMGEDLSPIDLIHVKQVSQKVIDLAQHKKHVHEYLVYQMNDIAPDLAFVIGEIVGARHAECSINSRTDCFSGTEITVYGEKLRRQVEERLGCYDVDMMKAAIDTEDGGSAKKSSNETEIKGEVGLIEEDKPAANAINGDAAEEDMGIEKKKKNKKKKKNKKKKEKCTSSKFSLMALYLLFEAASGYSLFQAHGIDETQQNSTEAVRNLVTDFDRFSEVVKIVDFSPFDSASDALNQYNAVSQGLLTEELKNFLEINLPKRKKGKKLKYSLGVADPKIGSHIFEETKIPCQSNEFVLEILSGVRFHFDTFISDFDESQFGGFLSHSISRYTEEYNFEEVDNMVFQAIFTLDTIDKDVNSSMRLKLWYSRHFPELFDIANDNYLYAEVVKYVENKSELSEDKIPGLVEILGNDEDKAKEIVEAAKASMGQDLSPKFMSSNFHGE
;
A
#
# COMPACT_ATOMS: atom_id res chain seq x y z
N MET A 1 -15.43 -4.63 -62.55
CA MET A 1 -14.17 -5.40 -62.60
C MET A 1 -13.02 -4.47 -62.20
N THR A 2 -12.02 -4.93 -61.42
CA THR A 2 -10.82 -4.12 -61.14
C THR A 2 -9.82 -4.23 -62.30
N GLU A 3 -8.99 -3.20 -62.51
CA GLU A 3 -8.02 -3.17 -63.61
C GLU A 3 -6.99 -4.32 -63.52
N GLU A 4 -6.58 -4.69 -62.31
CA GLU A 4 -5.66 -5.81 -62.07
C GLU A 4 -6.26 -7.15 -62.51
N LEU A 5 -7.53 -7.40 -62.16
CA LEU A 5 -8.23 -8.63 -62.56
C LEU A 5 -8.33 -8.70 -64.08
N ARG A 6 -8.56 -7.56 -64.73
CA ARG A 6 -8.63 -7.46 -66.19
C ARG A 6 -7.28 -7.80 -66.83
N ASN A 7 -6.20 -7.17 -66.36
CA ASN A 7 -4.85 -7.43 -66.85
C ASN A 7 -4.44 -8.90 -66.67
N PHE A 8 -4.82 -9.50 -65.54
CA PHE A 8 -4.55 -10.92 -65.28
C PHE A 8 -5.26 -11.84 -66.27
N LEU A 9 -6.56 -11.61 -66.53
CA LEU A 9 -7.32 -12.43 -67.48
C LEU A 9 -6.80 -12.24 -68.91
N GLU A 10 -6.44 -11.02 -69.31
CA GLU A 10 -5.89 -10.73 -70.63
C GLU A 10 -4.51 -11.40 -70.86
N LEU A 11 -3.71 -11.55 -69.80
CA LEU A 11 -2.39 -12.19 -69.85
C LEU A 11 -2.47 -13.73 -69.88
N LYS A 12 -3.42 -14.31 -69.12
CA LYS A 12 -3.47 -15.76 -68.90
C LYS A 12 -4.43 -16.48 -69.83
N LEU A 13 -5.44 -15.80 -70.37
CA LEU A 13 -6.39 -16.40 -71.30
C LEU A 13 -6.00 -16.09 -72.76
N PRO A 14 -6.17 -17.07 -73.67
CA PRO A 14 -5.97 -16.84 -75.11
C PRO A 14 -6.91 -15.75 -75.62
N GLN A 15 -6.34 -14.74 -76.29
CA GLN A 15 -7.11 -13.64 -76.88
C GLN A 15 -7.93 -14.13 -78.08
N VAL A 16 -9.24 -13.92 -78.05
CA VAL A 16 -10.17 -14.31 -79.12
C VAL A 16 -10.04 -13.34 -80.29
N ARG A 17 -9.75 -13.85 -81.50
CA ARG A 17 -9.73 -13.02 -82.71
C ARG A 17 -11.15 -12.55 -83.03
N LYS A 18 -11.31 -11.28 -83.43
CA LYS A 18 -12.62 -10.69 -83.77
C LYS A 18 -13.32 -11.51 -84.87
N GLY A 19 -14.32 -12.31 -84.49
CA GLY A 19 -15.19 -13.06 -85.41
C GLY A 19 -15.29 -14.56 -85.17
N GLU A 20 -14.44 -15.16 -84.33
CA GLU A 20 -14.54 -16.58 -83.94
C GLU A 20 -15.28 -16.75 -82.61
N LYS A 21 -16.04 -17.85 -82.46
CA LYS A 21 -16.60 -18.23 -81.17
C LYS A 21 -15.46 -18.68 -80.26
N PRO A 22 -15.34 -18.15 -79.03
CA PRO A 22 -14.34 -18.64 -78.09
C PRO A 22 -14.60 -20.11 -77.77
N ASP A 23 -13.57 -20.94 -77.90
CA ASP A 23 -13.60 -22.37 -77.53
C ASP A 23 -13.34 -22.57 -76.02
N ILE A 24 -13.55 -21.52 -75.22
CA ILE A 24 -13.17 -21.44 -73.82
C ILE A 24 -14.36 -20.91 -73.02
N SER A 25 -14.76 -21.62 -71.98
CA SER A 25 -15.70 -21.15 -70.96
C SER A 25 -14.99 -20.92 -69.63
N LEU A 26 -15.36 -19.84 -68.94
CA LEU A 26 -14.80 -19.49 -67.62
C LEU A 26 -15.82 -19.80 -66.53
N GLY A 27 -15.46 -20.64 -65.56
CA GLY A 27 -16.28 -20.89 -64.37
C GLY A 27 -16.12 -19.77 -63.34
N VAL A 28 -17.21 -19.14 -62.91
CA VAL A 28 -17.18 -17.98 -62.00
C VAL A 28 -18.09 -18.20 -60.80
N ALA A 29 -17.62 -17.85 -59.60
CA ALA A 29 -18.38 -18.05 -58.35
C ALA A 29 -19.61 -17.13 -58.24
N GLU A 30 -19.50 -15.88 -58.68
CA GLU A 30 -20.59 -14.90 -58.64
C GLU A 30 -21.13 -14.60 -60.04
N PRO A 31 -22.46 -14.57 -60.24
CA PRO A 31 -23.04 -14.30 -61.56
C PRO A 31 -22.80 -12.85 -62.01
N LYS A 32 -22.81 -11.89 -61.07
CA LYS A 32 -22.61 -10.46 -61.36
C LYS A 32 -21.23 -10.16 -61.94
N ILE A 33 -20.18 -10.78 -61.38
CA ILE A 33 -18.81 -10.61 -61.90
C ILE A 33 -18.66 -11.34 -63.24
N GLY A 34 -19.34 -12.47 -63.45
CA GLY A 34 -19.40 -13.15 -64.74
C GLY A 34 -20.02 -12.29 -65.83
N SER A 35 -21.09 -11.54 -65.54
CA SER A 35 -21.68 -10.57 -66.48
C SER A 35 -20.69 -9.46 -66.84
N GLN A 36 -19.99 -8.88 -65.85
CA GLN A 36 -18.97 -7.84 -66.09
C GLN A 36 -17.79 -8.36 -66.91
N ILE A 37 -17.31 -9.58 -66.63
CA ILE A 37 -16.22 -10.20 -67.41
C ILE A 37 -16.66 -10.44 -68.85
N PHE A 38 -17.90 -10.91 -69.07
CA PHE A 38 -18.43 -11.12 -70.42
C PHE A 38 -18.56 -9.82 -71.21
N GLU A 39 -19.00 -8.73 -70.58
CA GLU A 39 -19.08 -7.41 -71.21
C GLU A 39 -17.71 -6.89 -71.68
N GLU A 40 -16.67 -7.06 -70.86
CA GLU A 40 -15.33 -6.53 -71.13
C GLU A 40 -14.48 -7.44 -72.03
N THR A 41 -14.44 -8.75 -71.73
CA THR A 41 -13.53 -9.71 -72.39
C THR A 41 -14.20 -10.54 -73.49
N LYS A 42 -15.54 -10.51 -73.55
CA LYS A 42 -16.36 -11.35 -74.46
C LYS A 42 -16.18 -12.87 -74.28
N ILE A 43 -15.64 -13.31 -73.13
CA ILE A 43 -15.47 -14.73 -72.80
C ILE A 43 -16.72 -15.25 -72.09
N PRO A 44 -17.35 -16.35 -72.56
CA PRO A 44 -18.56 -16.88 -71.95
C PRO A 44 -18.26 -17.39 -70.53
N CYS A 45 -18.97 -16.83 -69.55
CA CYS A 45 -18.86 -17.20 -68.15
C CYS A 45 -20.00 -18.16 -67.76
N GLN A 46 -19.68 -19.23 -67.03
CA GLN A 46 -20.63 -20.22 -66.54
C GLN A 46 -20.70 -20.19 -65.01
N ASN A 47 -21.92 -20.28 -64.47
CA ASN A 47 -22.22 -20.35 -63.04
C ASN A 47 -23.27 -21.45 -62.83
N ASP A 48 -22.84 -22.69 -62.99
CA ASP A 48 -23.67 -23.87 -62.74
C ASP A 48 -23.36 -24.44 -61.36
N GLU A 49 -24.30 -25.17 -60.75
CA GLU A 49 -24.10 -25.84 -59.45
C GLU A 49 -22.86 -26.75 -59.46
N PHE A 50 -22.59 -27.40 -60.60
CA PHE A 50 -21.38 -28.19 -60.83
C PHE A 50 -20.09 -27.36 -60.72
N ILE A 51 -20.09 -26.15 -61.28
CA ILE A 51 -18.94 -25.23 -61.22
C ILE A 51 -18.73 -24.71 -59.80
N LEU A 52 -19.82 -24.46 -59.05
CA LEU A 52 -19.73 -24.04 -57.66
C LEU A 52 -19.10 -25.12 -56.77
N GLU A 53 -19.45 -26.40 -56.97
CA GLU A 53 -18.83 -27.53 -56.27
C GLU A 53 -17.37 -27.74 -56.68
N LEU A 54 -17.02 -27.55 -57.97
CA LEU A 54 -15.63 -27.52 -58.42
C LEU A 54 -14.83 -26.40 -57.73
N LEU A 55 -15.37 -25.18 -57.70
CA LEU A 55 -14.74 -24.04 -57.02
C LEU A 55 -14.67 -24.23 -55.49
N ARG A 56 -15.56 -25.02 -54.91
CA ARG A 56 -15.50 -25.44 -53.50
C ARG A 56 -14.37 -26.43 -53.25
N GLY A 57 -14.20 -27.42 -54.13
CA GLY A 57 -13.06 -28.34 -54.10
C GLY A 57 -11.72 -27.62 -54.27
N VAL A 58 -11.64 -26.66 -55.20
CA VAL A 58 -10.45 -25.80 -55.38
C VAL A 58 -10.15 -24.98 -54.13
N ARG A 59 -11.17 -24.45 -53.44
CA ARG A 59 -10.99 -23.75 -52.16
C ARG A 59 -10.52 -24.67 -51.03
N PHE A 60 -11.07 -25.88 -50.95
CA PHE A 60 -10.71 -26.84 -49.90
C PHE A 60 -9.26 -27.32 -50.04
N HIS A 61 -8.79 -27.50 -51.28
CA HIS A 61 -7.41 -27.92 -51.58
C HIS A 61 -6.50 -26.76 -52.00
N TYR A 62 -6.88 -25.51 -51.71
CA TYR A 62 -6.19 -24.32 -52.20
C TYR A 62 -4.71 -24.29 -51.81
N GLU A 63 -4.40 -24.59 -50.54
CA GLU A 63 -3.04 -24.61 -50.00
C GLU A 63 -2.16 -25.68 -50.68
N THR A 64 -2.74 -26.85 -50.97
CA THR A 64 -2.03 -27.95 -51.65
C THR A 64 -1.83 -27.72 -53.14
N LEU A 65 -2.70 -26.95 -53.80
CA LEU A 65 -2.62 -26.66 -55.24
C LEU A 65 -1.65 -25.50 -55.56
N ILE A 66 -1.32 -24.67 -54.57
CA ILE A 66 -0.57 -23.41 -54.73
C ILE A 66 0.77 -23.45 -53.96
N SER A 67 1.13 -24.58 -53.36
CA SER A 67 2.34 -24.79 -52.56
C SER A 67 3.65 -24.36 -53.24
N ASP A 68 3.67 -24.36 -54.58
CA ASP A 68 4.84 -23.97 -55.38
C ASP A 68 4.90 -22.46 -55.67
N PHE A 69 3.81 -21.71 -55.43
CA PHE A 69 3.66 -20.31 -55.85
C PHE A 69 3.53 -19.30 -54.71
N TYR A 70 3.07 -19.65 -53.50
CA TYR A 70 2.84 -18.66 -52.44
C TYR A 70 3.02 -19.19 -51.01
N LYS A 71 4.00 -18.64 -50.28
CA LYS A 71 4.03 -18.54 -48.82
C LYS A 71 3.91 -17.07 -48.45
N SER A 72 2.69 -16.54 -48.33
CA SER A 72 2.48 -15.19 -47.81
C SER A 72 1.35 -15.20 -46.76
N PRO A 73 1.52 -14.50 -45.63
CA PRO A 73 0.52 -14.41 -44.55
C PRO A 73 -0.74 -13.59 -44.94
N LEU A 74 -0.84 -13.11 -46.19
CA LEU A 74 -1.87 -12.20 -46.69
C LEU A 74 -3.32 -12.69 -46.56
N ALA A 75 -3.56 -14.01 -46.52
CA ALA A 75 -4.91 -14.57 -46.45
C ALA A 75 -5.60 -14.34 -45.10
N GLY A 76 -4.84 -14.28 -44.00
CA GLY A 76 -5.33 -13.88 -42.69
C GLY A 76 -5.65 -12.38 -42.66
N PHE A 77 -4.72 -11.58 -43.18
CA PHE A 77 -4.82 -10.13 -43.31
C PHE A 77 -6.10 -9.68 -44.04
N LEU A 78 -6.36 -10.22 -45.23
CA LEU A 78 -7.52 -9.83 -46.05
C LEU A 78 -8.88 -10.19 -45.42
N LYS A 79 -8.94 -11.22 -44.57
CA LYS A 79 -10.18 -11.56 -43.83
C LYS A 79 -10.46 -10.52 -42.75
N GLY A 80 -9.44 -10.04 -42.04
CA GLY A 80 -9.56 -8.96 -41.05
C GLY A 80 -9.93 -7.62 -41.68
N SER A 81 -9.25 -7.24 -42.77
CA SER A 81 -9.49 -5.95 -43.46
C SER A 81 -10.91 -5.84 -44.04
N ARG A 82 -11.49 -6.95 -44.52
CA ARG A 82 -12.82 -6.92 -45.14
C ARG A 82 -13.97 -6.94 -44.14
N ALA A 83 -13.71 -7.37 -42.91
CA ALA A 83 -14.66 -7.27 -41.80
C ALA A 83 -14.69 -5.83 -41.26
N THR A 84 -13.52 -5.25 -41.03
CA THR A 84 -13.35 -3.87 -40.53
C THR A 84 -13.88 -2.80 -41.48
N GLU A 85 -13.77 -2.95 -42.81
CA GLU A 85 -14.37 -2.00 -43.76
C GLU A 85 -15.90 -2.03 -43.82
N LYS A 86 -16.53 -3.17 -43.48
CA LYS A 86 -18.00 -3.32 -43.48
C LYS A 86 -18.62 -2.81 -42.18
N GLU A 87 -17.90 -2.96 -41.07
CA GLU A 87 -18.24 -2.35 -39.78
C GLU A 87 -17.70 -0.92 -39.73
N LYS A 88 -18.38 -0.01 -40.42
CA LYS A 88 -18.12 1.43 -40.23
C LYS A 88 -18.44 1.79 -38.78
N PHE A 89 -17.39 2.18 -38.05
CA PHE A 89 -17.39 2.70 -36.67
C PHE A 89 -17.90 1.72 -35.60
N ASN A 90 -16.95 1.07 -34.92
CA ASN A 90 -17.25 0.40 -33.67
C ASN A 90 -17.16 1.45 -32.55
N VAL A 91 -18.30 2.07 -32.22
CA VAL A 91 -18.42 3.09 -31.15
C VAL A 91 -17.99 2.51 -29.79
N ASP A 92 -18.15 1.20 -29.61
CA ASP A 92 -17.76 0.46 -28.41
C ASP A 92 -16.23 0.46 -28.15
N GLN A 93 -15.38 0.74 -29.16
CA GLN A 93 -13.91 0.71 -28.99
C GLN A 93 -13.33 1.94 -28.29
N VAL A 94 -14.03 3.08 -28.34
CA VAL A 94 -13.54 4.32 -27.72
C VAL A 94 -13.83 4.33 -26.21
N ASP A 95 -14.93 3.71 -25.78
CA ASP A 95 -15.31 3.58 -24.37
C ASP A 95 -14.27 2.78 -23.57
N ASP A 96 -13.62 1.76 -24.16
CA ASP A 96 -12.53 1.04 -23.51
C ASP A 96 -11.37 1.94 -23.06
N MET A 97 -11.11 3.04 -23.79
CA MET A 97 -10.04 3.98 -23.42
C MET A 97 -10.41 4.78 -22.17
N ILE A 98 -11.69 5.13 -22.02
CA ILE A 98 -12.19 5.77 -20.80
C ILE A 98 -12.09 4.78 -19.64
N PHE A 99 -12.50 3.52 -19.81
CA PHE A 99 -12.42 2.51 -18.74
C PHE A 99 -11.00 2.29 -18.24
N GLU A 100 -10.06 2.13 -19.16
CA GLU A 100 -8.67 1.93 -18.80
C GLU A 100 -8.08 3.17 -18.11
N ALA A 101 -8.45 4.38 -18.56
CA ALA A 101 -8.01 5.63 -17.94
C ALA A 101 -8.54 5.79 -16.51
N ILE A 102 -9.81 5.46 -16.23
CA ILE A 102 -10.37 5.48 -14.86
C ILE A 102 -9.68 4.45 -13.98
N SER A 103 -9.54 3.22 -14.48
CA SER A 103 -8.90 2.13 -13.75
C SER A 103 -7.45 2.48 -13.40
N THR A 104 -6.74 3.12 -14.33
CA THR A 104 -5.39 3.64 -14.11
C THR A 104 -5.40 4.78 -13.09
N LEU A 105 -6.33 5.73 -13.18
CA LEU A 105 -6.46 6.82 -12.22
C LEU A 105 -6.71 6.31 -10.78
N ASP A 106 -7.59 5.32 -10.62
CA ASP A 106 -7.89 4.71 -9.32
C ASP A 106 -6.71 3.90 -8.76
N THR A 107 -5.91 3.27 -9.62
CA THR A 107 -4.65 2.61 -9.22
C THR A 107 -3.63 3.66 -8.78
N LEU A 108 -3.37 4.69 -9.59
CA LEU A 108 -2.44 5.78 -9.28
C LEU A 108 -2.79 6.48 -7.96
N ASP A 109 -4.08 6.66 -7.66
CA ASP A 109 -4.52 7.25 -6.38
C ASP A 109 -4.16 6.40 -5.18
N LYS A 110 -4.26 5.07 -5.30
CA LYS A 110 -3.87 4.15 -4.22
C LYS A 110 -2.35 4.17 -4.06
N ASP A 111 -1.62 4.11 -5.16
CA ASP A 111 -0.16 4.06 -5.14
C ASP A 111 0.46 5.37 -4.66
N PHE A 112 -0.11 6.52 -5.06
CA PHE A 112 0.27 7.84 -4.55
C PHE A 112 0.09 7.93 -3.04
N ASN A 113 -1.09 7.58 -2.51
CA ASN A 113 -1.36 7.66 -1.07
C ASN A 113 -0.50 6.68 -0.27
N SER A 114 -0.29 5.47 -0.80
CA SER A 114 0.55 4.45 -0.18
C SER A 114 2.02 4.89 -0.12
N SER A 115 2.57 5.34 -1.26
CA SER A 115 3.96 5.81 -1.37
C SER A 115 4.19 7.06 -0.52
N LEU A 116 3.20 7.96 -0.44
CA LEU A 116 3.26 9.14 0.41
C LEU A 116 3.25 8.76 1.90
N MET A 117 2.36 7.87 2.33
CA MET A 117 2.34 7.43 3.72
C MET A 117 3.66 6.75 4.09
N GLY A 118 4.22 5.95 3.17
CA GLY A 118 5.56 5.39 3.30
C GLY A 118 6.66 6.45 3.43
N LEU A 119 6.66 7.46 2.57
CA LEU A 119 7.61 8.57 2.60
C LEU A 119 7.53 9.35 3.93
N ARG A 120 6.31 9.63 4.40
CA ARG A 120 6.07 10.28 5.70
C ARG A 120 6.66 9.45 6.83
N LEU A 121 6.38 8.15 6.89
CA LEU A 121 6.92 7.28 7.93
C LEU A 121 8.45 7.20 7.92
N TRP A 122 9.07 7.12 6.74
CA TRP A 122 10.53 7.10 6.59
C TRP A 122 11.16 8.41 7.03
N TYR A 123 10.64 9.53 6.52
CA TYR A 123 11.25 10.83 6.77
C TYR A 123 10.96 11.36 8.18
N SER A 124 9.83 10.99 8.79
CA SER A 124 9.51 11.32 10.19
C SER A 124 10.52 10.76 11.19
N ARG A 125 11.30 9.72 10.84
CA ARG A 125 12.42 9.27 11.69
C ARG A 125 13.57 10.28 11.74
N HIS A 126 13.81 10.95 10.61
CA HIS A 126 14.84 11.99 10.49
C HIS A 126 14.35 13.34 11.01
N PHE A 127 13.14 13.71 10.62
CA PHE A 127 12.56 15.01 10.91
C PHE A 127 11.05 14.88 11.21
N PRO A 128 10.69 14.46 12.45
CA PRO A 128 9.30 14.17 12.83
C PRO A 128 8.40 15.41 12.80
N GLU A 129 8.95 16.58 13.14
CA GLU A 129 8.19 17.84 13.23
C GLU A 129 7.64 18.28 11.87
N LEU A 130 8.26 17.87 10.76
CA LEU A 130 7.79 18.21 9.42
C LEU A 130 6.39 17.67 9.13
N PHE A 131 6.04 16.52 9.72
CA PHE A 131 4.74 15.89 9.54
C PHE A 131 3.59 16.78 10.00
N ASP A 132 3.77 17.48 11.13
CA ASP A 132 2.74 18.34 11.72
C ASP A 132 2.68 19.72 11.03
N ILE A 133 3.80 20.21 10.52
CA ILE A 133 3.87 21.52 9.86
C ILE A 133 3.23 21.48 8.46
N VAL A 134 3.51 20.43 7.67
CA VAL A 134 3.08 20.32 6.27
C VAL A 134 1.99 19.26 6.11
N ASN A 135 0.74 19.73 6.21
CA ASN A 135 -0.45 18.87 6.07
C ASN A 135 -0.67 18.36 4.63
N ASP A 136 -0.37 19.18 3.61
CA ASP A 136 -0.56 18.79 2.21
C ASP A 136 0.46 17.73 1.82
N ASN A 137 -0.07 16.64 1.29
CA ASN A 137 0.65 15.47 0.83
C ASN A 137 1.63 15.81 -0.30
N TYR A 138 1.18 16.56 -1.30
CA TYR A 138 2.02 16.89 -2.46
C TYR A 138 3.18 17.81 -2.06
N LEU A 139 2.87 18.87 -1.31
CA LEU A 139 3.86 19.82 -0.81
C LEU A 139 4.87 19.15 0.13
N TYR A 140 4.42 18.18 0.94
CA TYR A 140 5.31 17.40 1.81
C TYR A 140 6.39 16.69 0.99
N ALA A 141 6.01 16.01 -0.10
CA ALA A 141 6.97 15.31 -0.97
C ALA A 141 7.96 16.29 -1.63
N GLU A 142 7.51 17.45 -2.09
CA GLU A 142 8.40 18.48 -2.67
C GLU A 142 9.38 19.06 -1.64
N VAL A 143 8.92 19.32 -0.41
CA VAL A 143 9.78 19.80 0.68
C VAL A 143 10.83 18.76 1.04
N VAL A 144 10.45 17.49 1.17
CA VAL A 144 11.39 16.39 1.46
C VAL A 144 12.45 16.25 0.37
N ASN A 145 12.05 16.33 -0.90
CA ASN A 145 12.98 16.25 -2.04
C ASN A 145 13.99 17.42 -2.06
N TYR A 146 13.60 18.61 -1.57
CA TYR A 146 14.47 19.78 -1.54
C TYR A 146 15.35 19.85 -0.28
N VAL A 147 14.83 19.47 0.88
CA VAL A 147 15.54 19.52 2.16
C VAL A 147 16.64 18.47 2.18
N GLU A 148 16.34 17.25 1.73
CA GLU A 148 17.19 16.05 1.82
C GLU A 148 17.63 15.78 3.26
N ASN A 149 18.70 16.43 3.72
CA ASN A 149 19.25 16.29 5.06
C ASN A 149 18.90 17.50 5.95
N LYS A 150 18.50 17.23 7.19
CA LYS A 150 18.14 18.29 8.15
C LYS A 150 19.31 19.22 8.44
N SER A 151 20.53 18.70 8.52
CA SER A 151 21.73 19.49 8.83
C SER A 151 22.05 20.57 7.78
N ASP A 152 21.50 20.42 6.56
CA ASP A 152 21.71 21.35 5.46
C ASP A 152 20.62 22.46 5.41
N LEU A 153 19.68 22.49 6.36
CA LEU A 153 18.72 23.58 6.50
C LEU A 153 19.42 24.81 7.08
N SER A 154 19.34 25.92 6.34
CA SER A 154 19.82 27.22 6.78
C SER A 154 18.83 28.31 6.34
N GLU A 155 18.94 29.49 6.94
CA GLU A 155 18.08 30.64 6.63
C GLU A 155 18.12 31.03 5.13
N HIS A 156 19.18 30.64 4.40
CA HIS A 156 19.30 30.85 2.96
C HIS A 156 18.34 30.02 2.11
N LYS A 157 17.80 28.90 2.64
CA LYS A 157 16.85 28.03 1.94
C LYS A 157 15.39 28.48 2.10
N ILE A 158 15.11 29.43 3.01
CA ILE A 158 13.76 29.96 3.28
C ILE A 158 13.05 30.48 2.01
N PRO A 159 13.70 31.26 1.12
CA PRO A 159 13.03 31.78 -0.08
C PRO A 159 12.53 30.67 -1.01
N ARG A 160 13.32 29.60 -1.17
CA ARG A 160 12.95 28.47 -2.04
C ARG A 160 11.88 27.59 -1.40
N LEU A 161 11.93 27.40 -0.08
CA LEU A 161 10.88 26.70 0.67
C LEU A 161 9.55 27.46 0.60
N SER A 162 9.57 28.79 0.69
CA SER A 162 8.38 29.62 0.54
C SER A 162 7.76 29.49 -0.86
N GLU A 163 8.59 29.43 -1.91
CA GLU A 163 8.11 29.21 -3.28
C GLU A 163 7.40 27.85 -3.43
N ILE A 164 7.97 26.79 -2.86
CA ILE A 164 7.39 25.44 -2.86
C ILE A 164 6.06 25.42 -2.09
N LEU A 165 6.01 26.07 -0.93
CA LEU A 165 4.83 26.13 -0.07
C LEU A 165 3.75 27.12 -0.56
N GLY A 166 3.81 27.58 -1.81
CA GLY A 166 2.79 28.45 -2.40
C GLY A 166 2.82 29.90 -1.91
N GLY A 167 3.95 30.37 -1.38
CA GLY A 167 4.16 31.72 -0.87
C GLY A 167 4.03 31.87 0.65
N ASP A 168 3.83 30.78 1.39
CA ASP A 168 3.73 30.78 2.85
C ASP A 168 5.14 30.89 3.49
N GLU A 169 5.62 32.12 3.72
CA GLU A 169 6.90 32.36 4.41
C GLU A 169 6.91 31.88 5.87
N ASP A 170 5.76 31.91 6.55
CA ASP A 170 5.68 31.57 7.97
C ASP A 170 5.95 30.08 8.20
N LYS A 171 5.34 29.20 7.39
CA LYS A 171 5.63 27.75 7.44
C LYS A 171 7.09 27.44 7.12
N ALA A 172 7.71 28.19 6.20
CA ALA A 172 9.12 28.00 5.86
C ALA A 172 10.05 28.37 7.04
N LYS A 173 9.68 29.40 7.82
CA LYS A 173 10.39 29.75 9.06
C LYS A 173 10.17 28.69 10.14
N ASP A 174 8.93 28.24 10.31
CA ASP A 174 8.57 27.19 11.26
C ASP A 174 9.37 25.90 11.01
N ILE A 175 9.59 25.52 9.73
CA ILE A 175 10.43 24.37 9.37
C ILE A 175 11.89 24.55 9.82
N VAL A 176 12.47 25.75 9.62
CA VAL A 176 13.86 26.04 10.03
C VAL A 176 14.00 26.14 11.55
N GLU A 177 12.98 26.65 12.25
CA GLU A 177 12.94 26.65 13.71
C GLU A 177 12.77 25.24 14.27
N ALA A 178 11.94 24.42 13.63
CA ALA A 178 11.72 23.03 13.98
C ALA A 178 12.99 22.19 13.80
N GLU A 179 13.81 22.45 12.77
CA GLU A 179 15.11 21.77 12.62
C GLU A 179 16.02 21.97 13.84
N LYS A 180 16.11 23.19 14.35
CA LYS A 180 16.93 23.50 15.53
C LYS A 180 16.40 22.83 16.81
N ALA A 181 15.10 22.58 16.86
CA ALA A 181 14.43 21.89 17.97
C ALA A 181 14.37 20.37 17.75
N SER A 182 14.72 19.88 16.56
CA SER A 182 14.45 18.51 16.16
C SER A 182 15.35 17.52 16.89
N MET A 183 14.72 16.45 17.35
CA MET A 183 15.39 15.33 18.01
C MET A 183 15.48 14.08 17.12
N GLY A 184 15.12 14.19 15.83
CA GLY A 184 15.14 13.05 14.91
C GLY A 184 16.56 12.49 14.70
N GLU A 185 16.63 11.25 14.22
CA GLU A 185 17.88 10.51 13.97
C GLU A 185 18.59 11.02 12.71
N ASP A 186 19.92 10.94 12.64
CA ASP A 186 20.63 11.23 11.38
C ASP A 186 20.60 10.03 10.44
N LEU A 187 19.95 10.17 9.28
CA LEU A 187 19.88 9.12 8.28
C LEU A 187 21.23 8.82 7.62
N SER A 188 21.43 7.55 7.26
CA SER A 188 22.60 7.14 6.51
C SER A 188 22.57 7.70 5.07
N PRO A 189 23.73 7.86 4.40
CA PRO A 189 23.76 8.37 3.03
C PRO A 189 23.00 7.49 2.02
N ILE A 190 22.91 6.18 2.24
CA ILE A 190 22.16 5.28 1.34
C ILE A 190 20.64 5.50 1.51
N ASP A 191 20.20 5.74 2.74
CA ASP A 191 18.79 5.97 3.06
C ASP A 191 18.34 7.34 2.55
N LEU A 192 19.21 8.36 2.60
CA LEU A 192 18.94 9.67 2.00
C LEU A 192 18.73 9.58 0.47
N ILE A 193 19.53 8.77 -0.21
CA ILE A 193 19.34 8.51 -1.66
C ILE A 193 17.98 7.83 -1.88
N HIS A 194 17.62 6.85 -1.05
CA HIS A 194 16.34 6.17 -1.16
C HIS A 194 15.15 7.11 -0.93
N VAL A 195 15.18 7.91 0.14
CA VAL A 195 14.15 8.93 0.44
C VAL A 195 14.00 9.90 -0.73
N LYS A 196 15.13 10.35 -1.32
CA LYS A 196 15.10 11.23 -2.49
C LYS A 196 14.41 10.56 -3.68
N GLN A 197 14.78 9.32 -4.00
CA GLN A 197 14.15 8.56 -5.09
C GLN A 197 12.65 8.34 -4.86
N VAL A 198 12.24 8.00 -3.65
CA VAL A 198 10.83 7.83 -3.29
C VAL A 198 10.09 9.16 -3.38
N SER A 199 10.67 10.26 -2.90
CA SER A 199 10.06 11.59 -2.99
C SER A 199 9.86 12.04 -4.44
N GLN A 200 10.85 11.80 -5.31
CA GLN A 200 10.75 12.06 -6.73
C GLN A 200 9.64 11.21 -7.36
N LYS A 201 9.60 9.90 -7.08
CA LYS A 201 8.55 9.00 -7.55
C LYS A 201 7.15 9.50 -7.15
N VAL A 202 6.96 9.99 -5.93
CA VAL A 202 5.67 10.52 -5.45
C VAL A 202 5.26 11.78 -6.24
N ILE A 203 6.22 12.66 -6.55
CA ILE A 203 5.98 13.85 -7.38
C ILE A 203 5.60 13.42 -8.81
N ASP A 204 6.32 12.47 -9.39
CA ASP A 204 6.06 11.95 -10.74
C ASP A 204 4.69 11.29 -10.82
N LEU A 205 4.30 10.50 -9.81
CA LEU A 205 2.96 9.90 -9.71
C LEU A 205 1.86 10.97 -9.63
N ALA A 206 2.08 12.04 -8.87
CA ALA A 206 1.12 13.14 -8.76
C ALA A 206 0.96 13.89 -10.10
N GLN A 207 2.07 14.13 -10.80
CA GLN A 207 2.04 14.72 -12.13
C GLN A 207 1.34 13.79 -13.12
N HIS A 208 1.67 12.50 -13.13
CA HIS A 208 1.03 11.53 -14.01
C HIS A 208 -0.48 11.43 -13.76
N LYS A 209 -0.92 11.42 -12.50
CA LYS A 209 -2.33 11.50 -12.11
C LYS A 209 -3.02 12.72 -12.72
N LYS A 210 -2.37 13.91 -12.67
CA LYS A 210 -2.91 15.13 -13.26
C LYS A 210 -3.06 15.00 -14.78
N HIS A 211 -2.07 14.45 -15.47
CA HIS A 211 -2.13 14.22 -16.92
C HIS A 211 -3.25 13.24 -17.30
N VAL A 212 -3.40 12.12 -16.58
CA VAL A 212 -4.48 11.15 -16.83
C VAL A 212 -5.85 11.79 -16.59
N HIS A 213 -5.98 12.63 -15.56
CA HIS A 213 -7.21 13.38 -15.30
C HIS A 213 -7.55 14.35 -16.45
N GLU A 214 -6.60 15.16 -16.91
CA GLU A 214 -6.79 16.08 -18.04
C GLU A 214 -7.15 15.31 -19.33
N TYR A 215 -6.49 14.18 -19.56
CA TYR A 215 -6.80 13.27 -20.67
C TYR A 215 -8.23 12.73 -20.59
N LEU A 216 -8.68 12.29 -19.41
CA LEU A 216 -10.03 11.77 -19.23
C LEU A 216 -11.09 12.86 -19.45
N VAL A 217 -10.85 14.08 -18.96
CA VAL A 217 -11.72 15.24 -19.24
C VAL A 217 -11.82 15.50 -20.74
N TYR A 218 -10.70 15.43 -21.46
CA TYR A 218 -10.70 15.61 -22.91
C TYR A 218 -11.51 14.51 -23.63
N GLN A 219 -11.24 13.24 -23.32
CA GLN A 219 -11.91 12.11 -23.96
C GLN A 219 -13.42 12.10 -23.65
N MET A 220 -13.80 12.41 -22.42
CA MET A 220 -15.21 12.41 -22.05
C MET A 220 -16.00 13.49 -22.78
N ASN A 221 -15.38 14.64 -23.07
CA ASN A 221 -15.99 15.70 -23.87
C ASN A 221 -16.10 15.33 -25.36
N ASP A 222 -15.20 14.50 -25.89
CA ASP A 222 -15.23 14.02 -27.28
C ASP A 222 -16.27 12.90 -27.45
N ILE A 223 -16.33 11.96 -26.49
CA ILE A 223 -17.13 10.73 -26.60
C ILE A 223 -18.55 10.90 -26.08
N ALA A 224 -18.71 11.56 -24.93
CA ALA A 224 -19.99 11.66 -24.22
C ALA A 224 -20.17 13.05 -23.56
N PRO A 225 -20.25 14.12 -24.38
CA PRO A 225 -20.35 15.50 -23.88
C PRO A 225 -21.63 15.77 -23.08
N ASP A 226 -22.75 15.11 -23.39
CA ASP A 226 -24.00 15.33 -22.65
C ASP A 226 -23.91 14.76 -21.23
N LEU A 227 -23.32 13.56 -21.09
CA LEU A 227 -23.13 12.95 -19.77
C LEU A 227 -22.13 13.74 -18.92
N ALA A 228 -21.03 14.20 -19.54
CA ALA A 228 -20.06 15.10 -18.92
C ALA A 228 -20.75 16.37 -18.39
N PHE A 229 -21.62 16.98 -19.20
CA PHE A 229 -22.29 18.23 -18.82
C PHE A 229 -23.28 18.06 -17.66
N VAL A 230 -23.98 16.91 -17.57
CA VAL A 230 -25.02 16.67 -16.56
C VAL A 230 -24.44 16.24 -15.21
N ILE A 231 -23.47 15.31 -15.20
CA ILE A 231 -22.99 14.67 -13.96
C ILE A 231 -21.54 15.08 -13.63
N GLY A 232 -20.80 15.61 -14.60
CA GLY A 232 -19.36 15.87 -14.51
C GLY A 232 -18.55 14.74 -15.14
N GLU A 233 -17.33 15.06 -15.57
CA GLU A 233 -16.51 14.18 -16.41
C GLU A 233 -16.07 12.91 -15.69
N ILE A 234 -15.56 13.01 -14.46
CA ILE A 234 -15.05 11.85 -13.70
C ILE A 234 -16.18 10.90 -13.28
N VAL A 235 -17.26 11.47 -12.73
CA VAL A 235 -18.41 10.69 -12.26
C VAL A 235 -19.17 10.11 -13.45
N GLY A 236 -19.29 10.87 -14.54
CA GLY A 236 -19.85 10.41 -15.80
C GLY A 236 -19.03 9.28 -16.42
N ALA A 237 -17.70 9.36 -16.34
CA ALA A 237 -16.80 8.31 -16.79
C ALA A 237 -16.94 7.03 -15.93
N ARG A 238 -17.04 7.14 -14.60
CA ARG A 238 -17.34 5.98 -13.73
C ARG A 238 -18.73 5.39 -13.99
N HIS A 239 -19.71 6.24 -14.24
CA HIS A 239 -21.08 5.80 -14.55
C HIS A 239 -21.18 5.18 -15.95
N ALA A 240 -20.31 5.61 -16.87
CA ALA A 240 -20.15 5.01 -18.20
C ALA A 240 -20.11 3.50 -18.13
N GLU A 241 -19.31 2.99 -17.20
CA GLU A 241 -19.01 1.56 -17.04
C GLU A 241 -20.26 0.73 -16.83
N CYS A 242 -21.22 1.29 -16.08
CA CYS A 242 -22.42 0.59 -15.68
C CYS A 242 -23.57 0.72 -16.68
N SER A 243 -23.54 1.70 -17.60
CA SER A 243 -24.73 2.14 -18.35
C SER A 243 -24.49 2.44 -19.84
N ILE A 244 -23.47 1.82 -20.45
CA ILE A 244 -23.08 2.02 -21.86
C ILE A 244 -24.27 1.89 -22.83
N ASN A 245 -25.15 0.91 -22.60
CA ASN A 245 -26.24 0.56 -23.54
C ASN A 245 -27.48 1.48 -23.51
N SER A 246 -27.54 2.49 -22.64
CA SER A 246 -28.72 3.37 -22.51
C SER A 246 -28.45 4.83 -22.88
N ARG A 247 -27.23 5.13 -23.34
CA ARG A 247 -26.80 6.49 -23.67
C ARG A 247 -27.40 6.94 -25.00
N THR A 248 -27.98 8.12 -25.02
CA THR A 248 -28.34 8.83 -26.25
C THR A 248 -27.11 9.13 -27.11
N ASP A 249 -25.97 9.35 -26.46
CA ASP A 249 -24.70 9.76 -27.08
C ASP A 249 -24.14 8.64 -27.98
N CYS A 250 -24.17 7.39 -27.52
CA CYS A 250 -23.67 6.21 -28.24
C CYS A 250 -24.41 5.95 -29.57
N PHE A 251 -25.67 6.39 -29.69
CA PHE A 251 -26.47 6.22 -30.92
C PHE A 251 -26.45 7.45 -31.83
N SER A 252 -25.87 8.56 -31.37
CA SER A 252 -25.80 9.79 -32.14
C SER A 252 -24.54 9.79 -33.01
N GLY A 253 -24.70 9.91 -34.33
CA GLY A 253 -23.55 9.99 -35.26
C GLY A 253 -22.83 11.35 -35.24
N THR A 254 -23.27 12.28 -34.40
CA THR A 254 -22.73 13.63 -34.23
C THR A 254 -22.93 14.05 -32.77
N GLU A 255 -21.88 14.55 -32.13
CA GLU A 255 -21.91 15.10 -30.78
C GLU A 255 -22.87 16.31 -30.69
N ILE A 256 -23.94 16.20 -29.89
CA ILE A 256 -24.92 17.29 -29.69
C ILE A 256 -25.01 17.62 -28.20
N THR A 257 -24.43 18.73 -27.76
CA THR A 257 -24.48 19.18 -26.33
C THR A 257 -25.84 19.70 -25.87
N VAL A 258 -26.78 19.90 -26.80
CA VAL A 258 -28.06 20.58 -26.55
C VAL A 258 -28.98 19.75 -25.65
N TYR A 259 -28.86 18.42 -25.68
CA TYR A 259 -29.67 17.55 -24.82
C TYR A 259 -29.15 17.58 -23.38
N GLY A 260 -27.83 17.51 -23.18
CA GLY A 260 -27.18 17.65 -21.88
C GLY A 260 -27.52 18.97 -21.21
N GLU A 261 -27.48 20.08 -21.96
CA GLU A 261 -27.88 21.40 -21.45
C GLU A 261 -29.32 21.44 -20.93
N LYS A 262 -30.27 20.88 -21.68
CA LYS A 262 -31.67 20.83 -21.28
C LYS A 262 -31.90 19.91 -20.09
N LEU A 263 -31.23 18.76 -20.05
CA LEU A 263 -31.32 17.81 -18.93
C LEU A 263 -30.77 18.42 -17.66
N ARG A 264 -29.60 19.06 -17.72
CA ARG A 264 -29.02 19.77 -16.58
C ARG A 264 -29.94 20.88 -16.09
N ARG A 265 -30.51 21.67 -17.00
CA ARG A 265 -31.48 22.71 -16.63
C ARG A 265 -32.71 22.13 -15.91
N GLN A 266 -33.23 20.99 -16.35
CA GLN A 266 -34.33 20.31 -15.66
C GLN A 266 -33.92 19.81 -14.26
N VAL A 267 -32.69 19.30 -14.11
CA VAL A 267 -32.17 18.88 -12.81
C VAL A 267 -32.02 20.08 -11.88
N GLU A 268 -31.44 21.17 -12.35
CA GLU A 268 -31.30 22.44 -11.60
C GLU A 268 -32.67 23.03 -11.21
N GLU A 269 -33.63 23.04 -12.14
CA GLU A 269 -35.01 23.47 -11.87
C GLU A 269 -35.69 22.58 -10.81
N ARG A 270 -35.48 21.26 -10.83
CA ARG A 270 -35.98 20.38 -9.76
C ARG A 270 -35.25 20.58 -8.45
N LEU A 271 -33.93 20.79 -8.47
CA LEU A 271 -33.13 21.03 -7.27
C LEU A 271 -33.60 22.30 -6.57
N GLY A 272 -33.88 23.36 -7.33
CA GLY A 272 -34.45 24.62 -6.82
C GLY A 272 -35.84 24.47 -6.18
N CYS A 273 -36.60 23.42 -6.52
CA CYS A 273 -37.84 23.10 -5.79
C CYS A 273 -37.59 22.47 -4.41
N TYR A 274 -36.41 21.87 -4.20
CA TYR A 274 -36.00 21.29 -2.90
C TYR A 274 -35.24 22.28 -2.02
N ASP A 275 -34.80 23.42 -2.56
CA ASP A 275 -34.24 24.49 -1.75
C ASP A 275 -35.30 24.98 -0.75
N VAL A 276 -34.91 24.93 0.52
CA VAL A 276 -35.73 25.02 1.74
C VAL A 276 -36.63 26.27 1.80
N ASP A 277 -36.31 27.30 1.01
CA ASP A 277 -37.05 28.56 0.97
C ASP A 277 -38.40 28.46 0.23
N MET A 278 -38.55 27.57 -0.74
CA MET A 278 -39.86 27.28 -1.36
C MET A 278 -40.73 26.40 -0.45
N MET A 279 -40.12 25.51 0.34
CA MET A 279 -40.85 24.65 1.28
C MET A 279 -41.34 25.42 2.50
N LYS A 280 -40.56 26.41 2.98
CA LYS A 280 -41.03 27.41 3.97
C LYS A 280 -42.12 28.31 3.41
N ALA A 281 -41.96 28.82 2.18
CA ALA A 281 -42.99 29.65 1.55
C ALA A 281 -44.30 28.89 1.28
N ALA A 282 -44.24 27.59 0.97
CA ALA A 282 -45.42 26.74 0.81
C ALA A 282 -46.16 26.51 2.15
N ILE A 283 -45.42 26.33 3.24
CA ILE A 283 -45.98 26.24 4.60
C ILE A 283 -46.60 27.58 5.02
N ASP A 284 -45.96 28.71 4.70
CA ASP A 284 -46.47 30.05 5.01
C ASP A 284 -47.74 30.43 4.21
N THR A 285 -47.98 29.81 3.04
CA THR A 285 -49.21 30.01 2.26
C THR A 285 -50.41 29.19 2.74
N GLU A 286 -50.20 28.16 3.57
CA GLU A 286 -51.28 27.31 4.11
C GLU A 286 -51.83 27.80 5.47
N ASP A 287 -51.13 28.72 6.15
CA ASP A 287 -51.51 29.24 7.49
C ASP A 287 -52.54 30.39 7.45
N GLY A 288 -53.60 30.19 6.65
CA GLY A 288 -54.77 31.05 6.54
C GLY A 288 -56.01 30.51 7.25
N GLY A 289 -55.93 29.94 8.46
CA GLY A 289 -57.17 29.69 9.24
C GLY A 289 -57.13 28.72 10.43
N SER A 290 -57.09 29.31 11.64
CA SER A 290 -57.66 28.82 12.91
C SER A 290 -56.84 27.90 13.84
N ALA A 291 -56.13 28.56 14.76
CA ALA A 291 -56.34 28.55 16.22
C ALA A 291 -56.26 27.24 17.07
N LYS A 292 -55.29 27.30 18.01
CA LYS A 292 -55.30 26.92 19.45
C LYS A 292 -54.82 25.51 19.90
N LYS A 293 -53.57 25.52 20.39
CA LYS A 293 -52.98 24.85 21.58
C LYS A 293 -53.93 24.06 22.52
N SER A 294 -53.56 22.80 22.82
CA SER A 294 -53.33 22.30 24.20
C SER A 294 -52.69 20.90 24.27
N SER A 295 -51.45 20.87 24.78
CA SER A 295 -50.82 19.93 25.74
C SER A 295 -51.20 18.43 25.86
N ASN A 296 -50.16 17.62 25.67
CA ASN A 296 -49.62 16.51 26.48
C ASN A 296 -50.08 15.05 26.30
N GLU A 297 -49.11 14.25 25.80
CA GLU A 297 -48.58 12.95 26.25
C GLU A 297 -49.60 11.82 26.54
N THR A 298 -49.55 10.67 25.86
CA THR A 298 -48.49 9.66 26.04
C THR A 298 -48.46 8.65 24.86
N GLU A 299 -47.24 8.34 24.38
CA GLU A 299 -46.70 6.98 24.10
C GLU A 299 -47.41 6.02 23.08
N ILE A 300 -46.79 5.29 22.13
CA ILE A 300 -45.40 4.93 21.75
C ILE A 300 -45.42 4.48 20.27
N LYS A 301 -44.35 4.78 19.50
CA LYS A 301 -43.48 3.83 18.74
C LYS A 301 -42.97 4.40 17.41
N GLY A 302 -41.64 4.52 17.34
CA GLY A 302 -40.89 4.82 16.12
C GLY A 302 -39.51 5.34 16.47
N GLU A 303 -38.64 4.46 17.02
CA GLU A 303 -37.23 4.76 17.26
C GLU A 303 -36.50 4.98 15.93
N VAL A 304 -35.69 6.04 15.94
CA VAL A 304 -34.74 6.45 14.91
C VAL A 304 -33.47 5.61 15.06
N GLY A 305 -33.02 4.98 13.98
CA GLY A 305 -31.70 4.37 13.87
C GLY A 305 -30.96 4.98 12.68
N LEU A 306 -29.81 5.58 12.98
CA LEU A 306 -28.83 6.13 12.04
C LEU A 306 -28.34 5.02 11.08
N ILE A 307 -28.25 5.31 9.79
CA ILE A 307 -27.61 4.44 8.80
C ILE A 307 -26.20 4.99 8.58
N GLU A 308 -25.23 4.29 9.13
CA GLU A 308 -23.81 4.37 8.77
C GLU A 308 -23.56 3.71 7.41
N GLU A 309 -22.56 4.22 6.72
CA GLU A 309 -22.06 3.73 5.43
C GLU A 309 -21.41 2.34 5.55
N ASP A 310 -21.74 1.46 4.59
CA ASP A 310 -21.22 0.11 4.47
C ASP A 310 -19.75 0.07 4.01
N LYS A 311 -18.92 -0.69 4.74
CA LYS A 311 -17.68 -1.31 4.26
C LYS A 311 -17.89 -2.82 4.04
N PRO A 312 -17.15 -3.45 3.10
CA PRO A 312 -17.58 -4.67 2.43
C PRO A 312 -17.29 -5.96 3.20
N ALA A 313 -18.14 -6.96 2.95
CA ALA A 313 -18.05 -8.32 3.44
C ALA A 313 -16.90 -9.11 2.80
N ALA A 314 -16.04 -9.70 3.64
CA ALA A 314 -15.15 -10.78 3.23
C ALA A 314 -15.93 -12.12 3.27
N ASN A 315 -16.09 -12.71 2.08
CA ASN A 315 -16.62 -14.06 1.90
C ASN A 315 -15.65 -15.11 2.45
N ALA A 316 -16.14 -15.94 3.36
CA ALA A 316 -15.51 -17.21 3.72
C ALA A 316 -15.89 -18.27 2.65
N ILE A 317 -14.89 -18.80 1.95
CA ILE A 317 -15.02 -19.99 1.11
C ILE A 317 -14.40 -21.16 1.88
N ASN A 318 -15.17 -22.24 2.02
CA ASN A 318 -14.76 -23.54 2.54
C ASN A 318 -13.91 -24.29 1.51
N GLY A 319 -12.92 -25.08 1.96
CA GLY A 319 -12.34 -26.16 1.14
C GLY A 319 -11.01 -26.74 1.63
N ASP A 320 -11.11 -27.93 2.24
CA ASP A 320 -10.21 -29.09 2.14
C ASP A 320 -8.93 -29.28 3.01
N ALA A 321 -9.11 -30.23 3.96
CA ALA A 321 -8.35 -31.47 4.17
C ALA A 321 -6.86 -31.43 4.61
N ALA A 322 -6.58 -31.87 5.85
CA ALA A 322 -6.03 -33.20 6.15
C ALA A 322 -5.74 -33.39 7.68
N GLU A 323 -6.30 -34.48 8.22
CA GLU A 323 -5.83 -35.44 9.26
C GLU A 323 -4.43 -35.19 9.90
N GLU A 324 -4.11 -35.53 11.15
CA GLU A 324 -4.57 -36.64 11.99
C GLU A 324 -4.01 -36.51 13.45
N ASP A 325 -4.85 -36.92 14.40
CA ASP A 325 -4.58 -37.91 15.47
C ASP A 325 -4.29 -37.57 16.96
N MET A 326 -5.02 -38.37 17.77
CA MET A 326 -4.92 -38.78 19.18
C MET A 326 -5.03 -37.74 20.32
N GLY A 327 -5.95 -37.81 21.28
CA GLY A 327 -6.90 -38.87 21.64
C GLY A 327 -7.19 -38.90 23.16
N ILE A 328 -8.49 -39.08 23.49
CA ILE A 328 -9.05 -39.81 24.65
C ILE A 328 -9.39 -39.06 25.97
N GLU A 329 -10.66 -38.63 26.00
CA GLU A 329 -11.74 -38.84 26.99
C GLU A 329 -11.52 -39.16 28.50
N LYS A 330 -12.14 -38.27 29.31
CA LYS A 330 -13.21 -38.49 30.34
C LYS A 330 -13.07 -39.59 31.42
N LYS A 331 -13.21 -39.18 32.70
CA LYS A 331 -14.32 -39.64 33.60
C LYS A 331 -14.41 -38.94 34.98
N LYS A 332 -15.56 -38.29 35.19
CA LYS A 332 -16.48 -38.26 36.37
C LYS A 332 -15.91 -38.64 37.76
N LYS A 333 -16.20 -37.78 38.77
CA LYS A 333 -17.31 -38.00 39.74
C LYS A 333 -17.42 -36.89 40.79
N ASN A 334 -18.64 -36.39 40.93
CA ASN A 334 -19.11 -35.61 42.06
C ASN A 334 -19.60 -36.54 43.19
N LYS A 335 -19.59 -36.04 44.44
CA LYS A 335 -20.42 -36.45 45.62
C LYS A 335 -19.85 -37.49 46.63
N LYS A 336 -19.38 -36.99 47.80
CA LYS A 336 -19.77 -37.51 49.14
C LYS A 336 -19.35 -36.59 50.31
N LYS A 337 -20.32 -35.90 50.92
CA LYS A 337 -20.28 -35.45 52.33
C LYS A 337 -20.42 -36.70 53.23
N LYS A 338 -19.60 -36.84 54.29
CA LYS A 338 -20.09 -37.10 55.66
C LYS A 338 -18.96 -37.31 56.70
N LYS A 339 -19.22 -36.71 57.87
CA LYS A 339 -18.87 -37.11 59.25
C LYS A 339 -17.59 -36.56 59.91
N ASN A 340 -17.85 -35.50 60.68
CA ASN A 340 -17.69 -35.40 62.14
C ASN A 340 -16.31 -35.56 62.80
N LYS A 341 -15.82 -34.41 63.31
CA LYS A 341 -15.84 -34.03 64.74
C LYS A 341 -15.03 -34.91 65.72
N LYS A 342 -13.90 -34.37 66.19
CA LYS A 342 -13.44 -34.30 67.61
C LYS A 342 -12.04 -33.63 67.61
N LYS A 343 -11.90 -32.37 68.04
CA LYS A 343 -11.64 -31.88 69.41
C LYS A 343 -10.33 -32.40 70.04
N LYS A 344 -9.43 -31.44 70.31
CA LYS A 344 -8.31 -31.43 71.28
C LYS A 344 -7.15 -32.37 70.92
N GLU A 345 -5.88 -32.00 71.02
CA GLU A 345 -5.22 -31.26 72.10
C GLU A 345 -3.79 -30.87 71.67
N LYS A 346 -3.35 -29.67 72.10
CA LYS A 346 -2.03 -29.24 72.59
C LYS A 346 -0.70 -29.88 72.10
N CYS A 347 0.34 -29.04 72.22
CA CYS A 347 1.79 -29.29 72.15
C CYS A 347 2.34 -29.16 70.72
N THR A 348 3.44 -28.45 70.46
CA THR A 348 4.50 -27.93 71.33
C THR A 348 5.35 -27.01 70.48
N SER A 349 5.93 -25.99 71.10
CA SER A 349 7.01 -25.18 70.56
C SER A 349 8.09 -26.03 69.87
N SER A 350 8.27 -25.87 68.56
CA SER A 350 9.49 -26.25 67.87
C SER A 350 10.04 -25.02 67.17
N LYS A 351 11.22 -24.58 67.63
CA LYS A 351 12.00 -23.50 67.03
C LYS A 351 12.29 -23.83 65.57
N PHE A 352 11.60 -23.19 64.63
CA PHE A 352 11.99 -23.15 63.22
C PHE A 352 13.05 -22.05 63.03
N SER A 353 14.14 -22.38 62.33
CA SER A 353 15.21 -21.44 62.00
C SER A 353 14.77 -20.57 60.83
N LEU A 354 14.30 -19.34 61.10
CA LEU A 354 14.00 -18.32 60.10
C LEU A 354 15.19 -18.12 59.13
N MET A 355 14.94 -18.19 57.83
CA MET A 355 15.89 -17.74 56.79
C MET A 355 15.74 -16.23 56.63
N ALA A 356 16.84 -15.48 56.59
CA ALA A 356 16.83 -14.02 56.41
C ALA A 356 16.71 -13.66 54.92
N LEU A 357 15.92 -12.65 54.58
CA LEU A 357 15.76 -12.16 53.21
C LEU A 357 16.48 -10.81 53.05
N TYR A 358 17.42 -10.74 52.10
CA TYR A 358 18.03 -9.49 51.64
C TYR A 358 17.41 -9.10 50.31
N LEU A 359 17.28 -7.82 50.03
CA LEU A 359 16.68 -7.28 48.80
C LEU A 359 17.70 -6.37 48.12
N LEU A 360 18.00 -6.66 46.86
CA LEU A 360 18.81 -5.79 46.01
C LEU A 360 17.88 -4.82 45.28
N PHE A 361 18.09 -3.52 45.46
CA PHE A 361 17.38 -2.49 44.74
C PHE A 361 18.36 -1.62 43.95
N GLU A 362 18.08 -1.50 42.66
CA GLU A 362 18.85 -0.74 41.68
C GLU A 362 18.21 0.64 41.57
N ALA A 363 18.90 1.65 42.10
CA ALA A 363 18.46 3.04 42.01
C ALA A 363 19.25 3.76 40.92
N ALA A 364 18.69 4.85 40.39
CA ALA A 364 19.39 5.72 39.45
C ALA A 364 20.70 6.29 40.02
N SER A 365 20.79 6.40 41.35
CA SER A 365 21.93 6.92 42.08
C SER A 365 22.96 5.86 42.50
N GLY A 366 22.63 4.57 42.46
CA GLY A 366 23.53 3.51 42.95
C GLY A 366 22.84 2.18 43.29
N TYR A 367 23.63 1.23 43.79
CA TYR A 367 23.13 -0.04 44.32
C TYR A 367 22.80 0.06 45.80
N SER A 368 21.63 -0.43 46.19
CA SER A 368 21.17 -0.43 47.59
C SER A 368 20.80 -1.84 48.04
N LEU A 369 21.18 -2.18 49.27
CA LEU A 369 20.87 -3.46 49.87
C LEU A 369 19.99 -3.26 51.10
N PHE A 370 18.84 -3.93 51.14
CA PHE A 370 17.91 -3.89 52.25
C PHE A 370 17.78 -5.27 52.92
N GLN A 371 17.50 -5.29 54.21
CA GLN A 371 17.22 -6.50 54.97
C GLN A 371 15.78 -6.48 55.46
N ALA A 372 15.01 -7.48 55.04
CA ALA A 372 13.63 -7.64 55.45
C ALA A 372 13.53 -8.49 56.74
N HIS A 373 12.92 -7.92 57.77
CA HIS A 373 12.75 -8.50 59.09
C HIS A 373 11.28 -8.91 59.32
N GLY A 374 11.04 -10.04 59.99
CA GLY A 374 9.71 -10.38 60.49
C GLY A 374 8.71 -10.94 59.46
N ILE A 375 9.18 -11.36 58.29
CA ILE A 375 8.31 -11.98 57.27
C ILE A 375 8.06 -13.45 57.62
N ASP A 376 6.88 -13.76 58.15
CA ASP A 376 6.40 -15.14 58.28
C ASP A 376 5.96 -15.69 56.92
N GLU A 377 6.16 -17.00 56.66
CA GLU A 377 5.75 -17.69 55.42
C GLU A 377 4.25 -17.50 55.07
N THR A 378 3.43 -17.08 56.04
CA THR A 378 1.99 -16.82 55.85
C THR A 378 1.71 -15.46 55.17
N GLN A 379 2.60 -14.47 55.30
CA GLN A 379 2.47 -13.15 54.66
C GLN A 379 2.93 -13.13 53.21
N GLN A 380 3.75 -14.11 52.80
CA GLN A 380 4.20 -14.27 51.41
C GLN A 380 3.05 -14.59 50.43
N ASN A 381 1.92 -15.10 50.93
CA ASN A 381 0.79 -15.55 50.10
C ASN A 381 -0.35 -14.52 49.98
N SER A 382 -0.23 -13.32 50.58
CA SER A 382 -1.27 -12.28 50.53
C SER A 382 -0.66 -10.96 50.06
N THR A 383 -0.71 -10.72 48.74
CA THR A 383 -0.23 -9.49 48.09
C THR A 383 -0.99 -8.24 48.55
N GLU A 384 -2.28 -8.36 48.88
CA GLU A 384 -3.11 -7.26 49.41
C GLU A 384 -2.63 -6.75 50.78
N ALA A 385 -2.12 -7.63 51.64
CA ALA A 385 -1.61 -7.24 52.95
C ALA A 385 -0.29 -6.46 52.84
N VAL A 386 0.55 -6.81 51.85
CA VAL A 386 1.83 -6.15 51.59
C VAL A 386 1.62 -4.74 51.05
N ARG A 387 0.66 -4.52 50.14
CA ARG A 387 0.35 -3.18 49.61
C ARG A 387 -0.07 -2.19 50.70
N ASN A 388 -0.84 -2.65 51.67
CA ASN A 388 -1.23 -1.82 52.82
C ASN A 388 -0.05 -1.50 53.76
N LEU A 389 0.94 -2.40 53.85
CA LEU A 389 2.18 -2.14 54.61
C LEU A 389 3.10 -1.15 53.90
N VAL A 390 3.16 -1.21 52.56
CA VAL A 390 3.98 -0.33 51.72
C VAL A 390 3.49 1.12 51.76
N THR A 391 2.20 1.37 52.01
CA THR A 391 1.65 2.74 51.95
C THR A 391 2.13 3.63 53.12
N ASP A 392 2.35 3.05 54.31
CA ASP A 392 2.76 3.79 55.52
C ASP A 392 4.27 3.61 55.80
N PHE A 393 5.06 4.70 55.73
CA PHE A 393 6.51 4.65 55.95
C PHE A 393 6.92 4.09 57.31
N ASP A 394 6.28 4.53 58.41
CA ASP A 394 6.64 4.11 59.76
C ASP A 394 6.54 2.60 59.93
N ARG A 395 5.49 1.99 59.37
CA ARG A 395 5.27 0.54 59.39
C ARG A 395 6.22 -0.21 58.45
N PHE A 396 6.51 0.39 57.30
CA PHE A 396 7.43 -0.18 56.32
C PHE A 396 8.88 -0.20 56.84
N SER A 397 9.31 0.86 57.53
CA SER A 397 10.66 1.00 58.11
C SER A 397 10.98 0.01 59.24
N GLU A 398 9.95 -0.49 59.93
CA GLU A 398 10.10 -1.56 60.93
C GLU A 398 10.40 -2.91 60.28
N VAL A 399 9.83 -3.14 59.09
CA VAL A 399 9.93 -4.39 58.32
C VAL A 399 11.16 -4.40 57.43
N VAL A 400 11.49 -3.29 56.77
CA VAL A 400 12.59 -3.18 55.81
C VAL A 400 13.61 -2.17 56.31
N LYS A 401 14.85 -2.62 56.52
CA LYS A 401 15.96 -1.78 56.97
C LYS A 401 17.06 -1.74 55.93
N ILE A 402 17.60 -0.55 55.67
CA ILE A 402 18.78 -0.39 54.81
C ILE A 402 20.01 -1.03 55.49
N VAL A 403 20.77 -1.79 54.72
CA VAL A 403 22.04 -2.39 55.16
C VAL A 403 23.19 -1.51 54.72
N ASP A 404 23.24 -1.19 53.42
CA ASP A 404 24.27 -0.35 52.83
C ASP A 404 23.82 0.22 51.48
N PHE A 405 24.44 1.32 51.07
CA PHE A 405 24.20 2.00 49.80
C PHE A 405 25.54 2.38 49.15
N SER A 406 25.72 1.98 47.89
CA SER A 406 26.90 2.31 47.09
C SER A 406 26.50 3.25 45.95
N PRO A 407 26.84 4.55 46.02
CA PRO A 407 26.59 5.48 44.92
C PRO A 407 27.50 5.19 43.72
N PHE A 408 27.05 5.55 42.52
CA PHE A 408 27.89 5.51 41.31
C PHE A 408 28.84 6.71 41.24
N ASP A 409 30.06 6.49 40.74
CA ASP A 409 31.10 7.53 40.70
C ASP A 409 30.89 8.55 39.56
N SER A 410 30.27 8.15 38.45
CA SER A 410 30.05 8.99 37.26
C SER A 410 28.74 8.65 36.54
N ALA A 411 28.15 9.63 35.83
CA ALA A 411 26.94 9.42 35.03
C ALA A 411 27.15 8.41 33.89
N SER A 412 28.34 8.41 33.30
CA SER A 412 28.73 7.43 32.26
C SER A 412 28.82 6.02 32.82
N ASP A 413 29.27 5.89 34.06
CA ASP A 413 29.41 4.60 34.74
C ASP A 413 28.03 4.08 35.19
N ALA A 414 27.20 4.94 35.78
CA ALA A 414 25.81 4.63 36.12
C ALA A 414 25.02 4.07 34.92
N LEU A 415 25.20 4.67 33.75
CA LEU A 415 24.58 4.21 32.50
C LEU A 415 25.10 2.83 32.06
N ASN A 416 26.42 2.60 32.12
CA ASN A 416 27.01 1.30 31.78
C ASN A 416 26.53 0.19 32.73
N GLN A 417 26.43 0.51 34.03
CA GLN A 417 25.93 -0.39 35.06
C GLN A 417 24.45 -0.71 34.84
N TYR A 418 23.63 0.31 34.58
CA TYR A 418 22.21 0.14 34.24
C TYR A 418 22.02 -0.74 33.00
N ASN A 419 22.82 -0.51 31.95
CA ASN A 419 22.78 -1.29 30.71
C ASN A 419 23.14 -2.76 30.95
N ALA A 420 24.20 -3.03 31.70
CA ALA A 420 24.63 -4.38 32.02
C ALA A 420 23.54 -5.13 32.82
N VAL A 421 22.95 -4.46 33.80
CA VAL A 421 21.87 -4.99 34.64
C VAL A 421 20.60 -5.25 33.84
N SER A 422 20.18 -4.34 32.95
CA SER A 422 19.01 -4.52 32.07
C SER A 422 19.19 -5.70 31.10
N GLN A 423 20.43 -6.05 30.75
CA GLN A 423 20.76 -7.23 29.96
C GLN A 423 20.92 -8.51 30.80
N GLY A 424 20.84 -8.39 32.13
CA GLY A 424 21.00 -9.49 33.07
C GLY A 424 22.45 -9.86 33.38
N LEU A 425 23.42 -9.03 32.99
CA LEU A 425 24.85 -9.26 33.21
C LEU A 425 25.28 -8.80 34.62
N LEU A 426 26.13 -9.58 35.28
CA LEU A 426 26.71 -9.22 36.57
C LEU A 426 27.99 -8.41 36.37
N THR A 427 28.01 -7.16 36.84
CA THR A 427 29.22 -6.32 36.81
C THR A 427 30.16 -6.62 37.98
N GLU A 428 31.46 -6.31 37.80
CA GLU A 428 32.46 -6.52 38.86
C GLU A 428 32.19 -5.67 40.11
N GLU A 429 31.64 -4.48 39.94
CA GLU A 429 31.25 -3.59 41.04
C GLU A 429 30.07 -4.14 41.84
N LEU A 430 29.02 -4.62 41.16
CA LEU A 430 27.88 -5.25 41.81
C LEU A 430 28.31 -6.52 42.56
N LYS A 431 29.22 -7.30 41.98
CA LYS A 431 29.80 -8.48 42.63
C LYS A 431 30.58 -8.14 43.89
N ASN A 432 31.46 -7.13 43.82
CA ASN A 432 32.24 -6.67 44.98
C ASN A 432 31.31 -6.13 46.08
N PHE A 433 30.28 -5.37 45.72
CA PHE A 433 29.27 -4.85 46.65
C PHE A 433 28.55 -5.99 47.40
N LEU A 434 28.10 -7.02 46.69
CA LEU A 434 27.43 -8.17 47.29
C LEU A 434 28.37 -8.99 48.21
N GLU A 435 29.64 -9.16 47.85
CA GLU A 435 30.61 -9.91 48.66
C GLU A 435 31.05 -9.19 49.95
N ILE A 436 31.02 -7.86 49.94
CA ILE A 436 31.34 -7.01 51.10
C ILE A 436 30.17 -7.01 52.09
N ASN A 437 28.94 -6.86 51.58
CA ASN A 437 27.77 -6.57 52.41
C ASN A 437 26.99 -7.80 52.86
N LEU A 438 27.17 -8.97 52.24
CA LEU A 438 26.48 -10.19 52.64
C LEU A 438 27.31 -11.09 53.60
N PRO A 439 26.66 -11.86 54.49
CA PRO A 439 27.35 -12.71 55.46
C PRO A 439 28.20 -13.82 54.78
N LYS A 440 29.51 -13.78 54.99
CA LYS A 440 30.47 -14.73 54.35
C LYS A 440 30.19 -16.20 54.72
N ARG A 441 30.24 -17.06 53.69
CA ARG A 441 30.03 -18.51 53.79
C ARG A 441 31.12 -19.21 54.61
N LYS A 442 30.74 -19.90 55.70
CA LYS A 442 31.61 -20.92 56.33
C LYS A 442 31.54 -22.22 55.51
N LYS A 443 32.69 -22.73 55.05
CA LYS A 443 32.78 -23.96 54.22
C LYS A 443 32.00 -25.11 54.89
N GLY A 444 30.99 -25.64 54.20
CA GLY A 444 30.21 -26.83 54.62
C GLY A 444 28.80 -26.60 55.19
N LYS A 445 28.32 -25.36 55.37
CA LYS A 445 26.91 -25.09 55.78
C LYS A 445 26.11 -24.40 54.66
N LYS A 446 24.82 -24.77 54.52
CA LYS A 446 23.85 -24.06 53.66
C LYS A 446 23.67 -22.63 54.18
N LEU A 447 23.63 -21.66 53.28
CA LEU A 447 23.37 -20.26 53.62
C LEU A 447 21.95 -20.17 54.21
N LYS A 448 21.82 -19.42 55.30
CA LYS A 448 20.54 -19.18 55.99
C LYS A 448 19.85 -17.92 55.49
N TYR A 449 20.21 -17.43 54.31
CA TYR A 449 19.62 -16.23 53.72
C TYR A 449 19.39 -16.41 52.23
N SER A 450 18.44 -15.66 51.68
CA SER A 450 18.15 -15.53 50.25
C SER A 450 18.25 -14.07 49.81
N LEU A 451 18.59 -13.85 48.54
CA LEU A 451 18.64 -12.53 47.90
C LEU A 451 17.41 -12.34 47.01
N GLY A 452 16.62 -11.31 47.25
CA GLY A 452 15.52 -10.88 46.42
C GLY A 452 16.01 -9.94 45.33
N VAL A 453 15.66 -10.22 44.07
CA VAL A 453 16.04 -9.41 42.90
C VAL A 453 14.80 -9.12 42.06
N ALA A 454 14.82 -8.00 41.32
CA ALA A 454 13.71 -7.58 40.46
C ALA A 454 13.58 -8.44 39.20
N ASP A 455 14.69 -8.71 38.49
CA ASP A 455 14.69 -9.56 37.30
C ASP A 455 15.24 -10.97 37.62
N PRO A 456 14.56 -12.06 37.23
CA PRO A 456 15.07 -13.42 37.41
C PRO A 456 16.36 -13.72 36.61
N LYS A 457 16.62 -13.02 35.50
CA LYS A 457 17.81 -13.24 34.65
C LYS A 457 19.10 -12.89 35.41
N ILE A 458 19.17 -11.68 35.95
CA ILE A 458 20.32 -11.25 36.77
C ILE A 458 20.47 -12.13 38.02
N GLY A 459 19.35 -12.57 38.62
CA GLY A 459 19.37 -13.51 39.74
C GLY A 459 20.00 -14.87 39.40
N SER A 460 19.87 -15.30 38.15
CA SER A 460 20.47 -16.55 37.66
C SER A 460 21.99 -16.40 37.47
N HIS A 461 22.44 -15.29 36.87
CA HIS A 461 23.86 -14.96 36.74
C HIS A 461 24.56 -14.73 38.09
N ILE A 462 23.90 -14.05 39.03
CA ILE A 462 24.39 -13.89 40.41
C ILE A 462 24.55 -15.27 41.07
N PHE A 463 23.58 -16.17 40.91
CA PHE A 463 23.67 -17.51 41.50
C PHE A 463 24.82 -18.32 40.90
N GLU A 464 25.06 -18.23 39.59
CA GLU A 464 26.15 -18.94 38.92
C GLU A 464 27.53 -18.50 39.43
N GLU A 465 27.75 -17.20 39.56
CA GLU A 465 29.05 -16.65 39.95
C GLU A 465 29.30 -16.66 41.45
N THR A 466 28.33 -16.20 42.24
CA THR A 466 28.51 -15.99 43.69
C THR A 466 27.98 -17.16 44.52
N LYS A 467 27.18 -18.05 43.93
CA LYS A 467 26.49 -19.17 44.59
C LYS A 467 25.55 -18.73 45.72
N ILE A 468 25.04 -17.50 45.64
CA ILE A 468 24.05 -16.93 46.55
C ILE A 468 22.65 -17.29 46.05
N PRO A 469 21.79 -17.93 46.87
CA PRO A 469 20.44 -18.29 46.44
C PRO A 469 19.59 -17.03 46.20
N CYS A 470 19.16 -16.85 44.95
CA CYS A 470 18.33 -15.72 44.53
C CYS A 470 16.85 -16.10 44.43
N GLN A 471 15.95 -15.16 44.71
CA GLN A 471 14.50 -15.30 44.66
C GLN A 471 13.90 -14.10 43.93
N SER A 472 13.07 -14.36 42.91
CA SER A 472 12.31 -13.34 42.19
C SER A 472 10.85 -13.77 42.16
N ASN A 473 10.06 -13.28 43.11
CA ASN A 473 8.64 -13.60 43.27
C ASN A 473 7.83 -12.29 43.30
N GLU A 474 6.53 -12.35 43.00
CA GLU A 474 5.61 -11.20 43.08
C GLU A 474 5.69 -10.47 44.45
N PHE A 475 5.85 -11.23 45.53
CA PHE A 475 6.09 -10.69 46.87
C PHE A 475 7.37 -9.84 46.98
N VAL A 476 8.48 -10.26 46.35
CA VAL A 476 9.76 -9.53 46.35
C VAL A 476 9.60 -8.23 45.55
N LEU A 477 8.91 -8.29 44.41
CA LEU A 477 8.63 -7.14 43.56
C LEU A 477 7.78 -6.07 44.25
N GLU A 478 6.76 -6.48 45.02
CA GLU A 478 5.92 -5.56 45.79
C GLU A 478 6.70 -4.86 46.91
N ILE A 479 7.62 -5.58 47.59
CA ILE A 479 8.48 -4.95 48.59
C ILE A 479 9.49 -4.01 47.93
N LEU A 480 10.09 -4.39 46.79
CA LEU A 480 10.97 -3.51 46.02
C LEU A 480 10.23 -2.27 45.51
N SER A 481 8.96 -2.41 45.14
CA SER A 481 8.09 -1.27 44.79
C SER A 481 7.87 -0.33 45.97
N GLY A 482 7.73 -0.87 47.17
CA GLY A 482 7.66 -0.06 48.39
C GLY A 482 8.98 0.61 48.78
N VAL A 483 10.10 -0.09 48.57
CA VAL A 483 11.44 0.51 48.70
C VAL A 483 11.58 1.69 47.76
N ARG A 484 11.14 1.56 46.50
CA ARG A 484 11.16 2.65 45.52
C ARG A 484 10.28 3.83 45.95
N PHE A 485 9.08 3.57 46.47
CA PHE A 485 8.14 4.63 46.87
C PHE A 485 8.65 5.48 48.05
N HIS A 486 9.41 4.87 48.96
CA HIS A 486 9.96 5.55 50.14
C HIS A 486 11.47 5.82 50.05
N PHE A 487 12.08 5.65 48.88
CA PHE A 487 13.53 5.65 48.70
C PHE A 487 14.19 6.95 49.20
N ASP A 488 13.59 8.09 48.85
CA ASP A 488 14.02 9.44 49.25
C ASP A 488 14.08 9.62 50.77
N THR A 489 13.22 8.91 51.50
CA THR A 489 13.18 8.98 52.98
C THR A 489 14.22 8.05 53.61
N PHE A 490 14.63 6.99 52.92
CA PHE A 490 15.72 6.11 53.37
C PHE A 490 17.10 6.73 53.15
N ILE A 491 17.26 7.60 52.14
CA ILE A 491 18.53 8.23 51.78
C ILE A 491 18.37 9.75 51.84
N SER A 492 18.35 10.31 53.05
CA SER A 492 18.18 11.75 53.29
C SER A 492 19.38 12.62 52.91
N ASP A 493 20.54 12.01 52.64
CA ASP A 493 21.84 12.70 52.56
C ASP A 493 22.36 12.85 51.11
N PHE A 494 21.57 12.49 50.10
CA PHE A 494 21.98 12.51 48.69
C PHE A 494 21.10 13.43 47.85
N ASP A 495 21.70 14.45 47.23
CA ASP A 495 21.00 15.39 46.34
C ASP A 495 20.74 14.75 44.95
N GLU A 496 19.58 14.10 44.80
CA GLU A 496 19.18 13.37 43.59
C GLU A 496 18.92 14.27 42.36
N SER A 497 18.75 15.57 42.60
CA SER A 497 18.32 16.56 41.60
C SER A 497 19.28 16.80 40.43
N GLN A 498 20.58 16.51 40.58
CA GLN A 498 21.56 16.73 39.50
C GLN A 498 21.79 15.50 38.61
N PHE A 499 21.58 14.29 39.12
CA PHE A 499 21.85 13.04 38.40
C PHE A 499 20.60 12.45 37.73
N GLY A 500 19.43 12.53 38.37
CA GLY A 500 18.21 11.85 37.89
C GLY A 500 17.70 12.37 36.54
N GLY A 501 17.73 13.68 36.30
CA GLY A 501 17.21 14.28 35.07
C GLY A 501 18.03 13.95 33.83
N PHE A 502 19.36 14.06 33.92
CA PHE A 502 20.27 13.75 32.80
C PHE A 502 20.32 12.25 32.52
N LEU A 503 20.39 11.42 33.56
CA LEU A 503 20.46 9.96 33.40
C LEU A 503 19.13 9.42 32.83
N SER A 504 17.98 9.92 33.26
CA SER A 504 16.67 9.54 32.69
C SER A 504 16.59 9.86 31.20
N HIS A 505 17.06 11.03 30.78
CA HIS A 505 17.08 11.40 29.36
C HIS A 505 18.03 10.50 28.55
N SER A 506 19.20 10.18 29.10
CA SER A 506 20.12 9.24 28.44
C SER A 506 19.58 7.82 28.39
N ILE A 507 18.95 7.32 29.46
CA ILE A 507 18.36 5.98 29.49
C ILE A 507 17.21 5.87 28.48
N SER A 508 16.36 6.89 28.37
CA SER A 508 15.31 6.95 27.33
C SER A 508 15.91 6.88 25.93
N ARG A 509 16.97 7.66 25.64
CA ARG A 509 17.68 7.60 24.36
C ARG A 509 18.25 6.22 24.08
N TYR A 510 18.84 5.55 25.07
CA TYR A 510 19.37 4.19 24.88
C TYR A 510 18.28 3.13 24.67
N THR A 511 17.13 3.28 25.33
CA THR A 511 15.99 2.39 25.08
C THR A 511 15.38 2.60 23.69
N GLU A 512 15.44 3.82 23.17
CA GLU A 512 14.97 4.18 21.82
C GLU A 512 15.98 3.73 20.74
N GLU A 513 17.29 3.94 20.94
CA GLU A 513 18.37 3.50 20.03
C GLU A 513 18.41 1.96 19.80
N TYR A 514 17.81 1.17 20.70
CA TYR A 514 17.83 -0.30 20.65
C TYR A 514 16.45 -0.97 20.52
N ASN A 515 15.47 -0.26 19.93
CA ASN A 515 14.21 -0.91 19.57
C ASN A 515 14.33 -1.66 18.23
N PHE A 516 14.71 -2.95 18.28
CA PHE A 516 14.82 -3.81 17.08
C PHE A 516 13.52 -3.83 16.25
N GLU A 517 12.37 -3.60 16.89
CA GLU A 517 11.06 -3.54 16.25
C GLU A 517 10.90 -2.34 15.29
N GLU A 518 11.65 -1.24 15.47
CA GLU A 518 11.56 -0.05 14.61
C GLU A 518 12.48 -0.10 13.39
N VAL A 519 13.63 -0.77 13.48
CA VAL A 519 14.49 -1.04 12.31
C VAL A 519 13.78 -1.96 11.32
N ASP A 520 13.05 -2.95 11.82
CA ASP A 520 12.28 -3.88 10.99
C ASP A 520 11.22 -3.15 10.13
N ASN A 521 10.67 -2.03 10.60
CA ASN A 521 9.71 -1.24 9.81
C ASN A 521 10.31 -0.74 8.49
N MET A 522 11.58 -0.33 8.46
CA MET A 522 12.23 0.11 7.21
C MET A 522 12.37 -1.05 6.22
N VAL A 523 12.73 -2.23 6.73
CA VAL A 523 12.84 -3.44 5.91
C VAL A 523 11.47 -3.84 5.36
N PHE A 524 10.42 -3.82 6.19
CA PHE A 524 9.06 -4.09 5.73
C PHE A 524 8.59 -3.09 4.67
N GLN A 525 8.87 -1.80 4.85
CA GLN A 525 8.53 -0.77 3.86
C GLN A 525 9.32 -0.92 2.56
N ALA A 526 10.60 -1.30 2.63
CA ALA A 526 11.40 -1.60 1.45
C ALA A 526 10.84 -2.80 0.66
N ILE A 527 10.47 -3.88 1.36
CA ILE A 527 9.80 -5.06 0.76
C ILE A 527 8.48 -4.64 0.13
N PHE A 528 7.66 -3.86 0.83
CA PHE A 528 6.38 -3.39 0.32
C PHE A 528 6.54 -2.51 -0.93
N THR A 529 7.56 -1.66 -0.96
CA THR A 529 7.88 -0.81 -2.12
C THR A 529 8.28 -1.68 -3.31
N LEU A 530 9.07 -2.74 -3.09
CA LEU A 530 9.47 -3.69 -4.11
C LEU A 530 8.26 -4.48 -4.66
N ASP A 531 7.39 -4.98 -3.78
CA ASP A 531 6.14 -5.66 -4.17
C ASP A 531 5.22 -4.74 -4.97
N THR A 532 5.21 -3.44 -4.64
CA THR A 532 4.43 -2.43 -5.38
C THR A 532 5.03 -2.23 -6.78
N ILE A 533 6.34 -2.08 -6.89
CA ILE A 533 7.03 -1.96 -8.19
C ILE A 533 6.77 -3.21 -9.06
N ASP A 534 6.81 -4.42 -8.50
CA ASP A 534 6.51 -5.63 -9.25
C ASP A 534 5.06 -5.67 -9.75
N LYS A 535 4.11 -5.19 -8.95
CA LYS A 535 2.71 -5.03 -9.40
C LYS A 535 2.58 -3.98 -10.50
N ASP A 536 3.30 -2.87 -10.41
CA ASP A 536 3.30 -1.82 -11.42
C ASP A 536 3.88 -2.32 -12.75
N VAL A 537 5.00 -3.06 -12.70
CA VAL A 537 5.62 -3.68 -13.88
C VAL A 537 4.69 -4.71 -14.52
N ASN A 538 3.98 -5.51 -13.72
CA ASN A 538 2.98 -6.43 -14.26
C ASN A 538 1.75 -5.70 -14.83
N SER A 539 1.41 -4.54 -14.27
CA SER A 539 0.38 -3.66 -14.81
C SER A 539 0.74 -3.08 -16.19
N SER A 540 2.00 -3.18 -16.64
CA SER A 540 2.38 -2.84 -18.02
C SER A 540 1.75 -3.76 -19.09
N MET A 541 1.11 -4.86 -18.68
CA MET A 541 0.20 -5.60 -19.56
C MET A 541 -0.93 -4.72 -20.11
N ARG A 542 -1.36 -3.69 -19.37
CA ARG A 542 -2.32 -2.67 -19.82
C ARG A 542 -1.75 -1.82 -20.95
N LEU A 543 -0.49 -1.39 -20.85
CA LEU A 543 0.22 -0.69 -21.92
C LEU A 543 0.29 -1.55 -23.18
N LYS A 544 0.58 -2.85 -23.03
CA LYS A 544 0.55 -3.81 -24.14
C LYS A 544 -0.82 -3.87 -24.80
N LEU A 545 -1.89 -4.03 -24.03
CA LEU A 545 -3.26 -4.06 -24.58
C LEU A 545 -3.63 -2.76 -25.29
N TRP A 546 -3.22 -1.63 -24.72
CA TRP A 546 -3.55 -0.31 -25.24
C TRP A 546 -2.77 0.03 -26.52
N TYR A 547 -1.44 -0.11 -26.49
CA TYR A 547 -0.59 0.20 -27.64
C TYR A 547 -0.76 -0.80 -28.79
N SER A 548 -1.17 -2.04 -28.49
CA SER A 548 -1.52 -3.02 -29.53
C SER A 548 -2.69 -2.58 -30.42
N ARG A 549 -3.50 -1.57 -30.03
CA ARG A 549 -4.50 -0.98 -30.94
C ARG A 549 -3.88 -0.18 -32.07
N HIS A 550 -2.73 0.44 -31.79
CA HIS A 550 -1.99 1.24 -32.76
C HIS A 550 -0.95 0.40 -33.52
N PHE A 551 -0.26 -0.49 -32.80
CA PHE A 551 0.75 -1.39 -33.35
C PHE A 551 0.61 -2.82 -32.78
N PRO A 552 -0.36 -3.62 -33.27
CA PRO A 552 -0.66 -4.95 -32.75
C PRO A 552 0.49 -5.95 -32.89
N GLU A 553 1.27 -5.86 -33.97
CA GLU A 553 2.35 -6.80 -34.26
C GLU A 553 3.52 -6.67 -33.28
N LEU A 554 3.67 -5.52 -32.61
CA LEU A 554 4.73 -5.32 -31.62
C LEU A 554 4.58 -6.27 -30.41
N PHE A 555 3.35 -6.68 -30.09
CA PHE A 555 3.07 -7.58 -28.98
C PHE A 555 3.80 -8.92 -29.10
N ASP A 556 3.86 -9.47 -30.32
CA ASP A 556 4.50 -10.77 -30.58
C ASP A 556 6.02 -10.66 -30.68
N ILE A 557 6.54 -9.48 -31.07
CA ILE A 557 7.98 -9.25 -31.26
C ILE A 557 8.67 -8.99 -29.91
N ALA A 558 8.05 -8.19 -29.03
CA ALA A 558 8.60 -7.80 -27.73
C ALA A 558 7.85 -8.45 -26.56
N ASN A 559 8.27 -9.67 -26.21
CA ASN A 559 7.65 -10.45 -25.13
C ASN A 559 7.89 -9.89 -23.72
N ASP A 560 9.03 -9.28 -23.46
CA ASP A 560 9.32 -8.71 -22.14
C ASP A 560 8.55 -7.39 -21.93
N ASN A 561 7.98 -7.23 -20.74
CA ASN A 561 7.15 -6.09 -20.36
C ASN A 561 7.95 -4.80 -20.26
N TYR A 562 9.20 -4.89 -19.77
CA TYR A 562 10.09 -3.74 -19.64
C TYR A 562 10.57 -3.26 -21.01
N LEU A 563 11.14 -4.17 -21.82
CA LEU A 563 11.58 -3.86 -23.18
C LEU A 563 10.44 -3.34 -24.07
N TYR A 564 9.23 -3.88 -23.91
CA TYR A 564 8.07 -3.39 -24.64
C TYR A 564 7.79 -1.92 -24.31
N ALA A 565 7.81 -1.53 -23.03
CA ALA A 565 7.57 -0.15 -22.63
C ALA A 565 8.65 0.82 -23.15
N GLU A 566 9.92 0.43 -23.10
CA GLU A 566 11.04 1.19 -23.68
C GLU A 566 10.88 1.40 -25.19
N VAL A 567 10.52 0.33 -25.92
CA VAL A 567 10.27 0.41 -27.37
C VAL A 567 9.08 1.31 -27.66
N VAL A 568 8.00 1.24 -26.89
CA VAL A 568 6.84 2.14 -27.04
C VAL A 568 7.24 3.61 -26.81
N LYS A 569 8.02 3.89 -25.77
CA LYS A 569 8.53 5.26 -25.49
C LYS A 569 9.39 5.79 -26.63
N TYR A 570 10.17 4.94 -27.30
CA TYR A 570 11.02 5.35 -28.42
C TYR A 570 10.28 5.46 -29.75
N VAL A 571 9.33 4.56 -30.01
CA VAL A 571 8.57 4.54 -31.27
C VAL A 571 7.56 5.67 -31.32
N GLU A 572 6.83 5.90 -30.21
CA GLU A 572 5.69 6.81 -30.04
C GLU A 572 4.59 6.60 -31.10
N ASN A 573 4.86 6.98 -32.34
CA ASN A 573 3.98 6.81 -33.48
C ASN A 573 4.65 5.98 -34.59
N LYS A 574 3.91 4.99 -35.10
CA LYS A 574 4.35 4.06 -36.14
C LYS A 574 4.58 4.78 -37.47
N SER A 575 3.83 5.85 -37.73
CA SER A 575 3.92 6.62 -38.97
C SER A 575 5.27 7.34 -39.09
N GLU A 576 5.94 7.57 -37.96
CA GLU A 576 7.26 8.20 -37.89
C GLU A 576 8.41 7.18 -37.83
N LEU A 577 8.08 5.88 -37.91
CA LEU A 577 9.07 4.82 -37.85
C LEU A 577 9.71 4.63 -39.23
N SER A 578 10.93 5.13 -39.39
CA SER A 578 11.77 4.93 -40.58
C SER A 578 12.98 4.03 -40.28
N GLU A 579 13.68 3.62 -41.34
CA GLU A 579 14.94 2.86 -41.24
C GLU A 579 16.03 3.64 -40.48
N ASP A 580 15.90 4.96 -40.34
CA ASP A 580 16.85 5.82 -39.62
C ASP A 580 16.79 5.62 -38.10
N LYS A 581 15.65 5.13 -37.56
CA LYS A 581 15.45 4.88 -36.13
C LYS A 581 15.95 3.49 -35.68
N ILE A 582 16.39 2.63 -36.61
CA ILE A 582 16.91 1.28 -36.32
C ILE A 582 18.07 1.29 -35.30
N PRO A 583 19.08 2.18 -35.38
CA PRO A 583 20.19 2.15 -34.44
C PRO A 583 19.76 2.34 -32.97
N GLY A 584 18.77 3.22 -32.71
CA GLY A 584 18.23 3.43 -31.36
C GLY A 584 17.40 2.25 -30.88
N LEU A 585 16.64 1.59 -31.76
CA LEU A 585 15.94 0.34 -31.41
C LEU A 585 16.91 -0.80 -31.06
N VAL A 586 18.06 -0.87 -31.74
CA VAL A 586 19.10 -1.87 -31.49
C VAL A 586 19.74 -1.67 -30.11
N GLU A 587 19.94 -0.42 -29.70
CA GLU A 587 20.44 -0.10 -28.36
C GLU A 587 19.47 -0.56 -27.27
N ILE A 588 18.17 -0.29 -27.45
CA ILE A 588 17.10 -0.69 -26.51
C ILE A 588 16.94 -2.22 -26.47
N LEU A 589 17.00 -2.90 -27.61
CA LEU A 589 16.79 -4.35 -27.72
C LEU A 589 18.04 -5.18 -27.39
N GLY A 590 19.12 -4.57 -26.89
CA GLY A 590 20.32 -5.29 -26.47
C GLY A 590 21.16 -5.85 -27.62
N ASN A 591 21.26 -5.12 -28.73
CA ASN A 591 22.00 -5.46 -29.97
C ASN A 591 21.34 -6.47 -30.92
N ASP A 592 20.04 -6.76 -30.76
CA ASP A 592 19.30 -7.60 -31.70
C ASP A 592 18.85 -6.80 -32.95
N GLU A 593 19.76 -6.69 -33.94
CA GLU A 593 19.47 -6.02 -35.22
C GLU A 593 18.30 -6.62 -36.00
N ASP A 594 18.10 -7.93 -35.89
CA ASP A 594 17.06 -8.63 -36.63
C ASP A 594 15.67 -8.27 -36.10
N LYS A 595 15.51 -8.16 -34.77
CA LYS A 595 14.25 -7.71 -34.15
C LYS A 595 13.95 -6.25 -34.47
N ALA A 596 14.97 -5.39 -34.46
CA ALA A 596 14.77 -3.98 -34.81
C ALA A 596 14.28 -3.81 -36.26
N LYS A 597 14.83 -4.59 -37.19
CA LYS A 597 14.36 -4.61 -38.60
C LYS A 597 12.95 -5.19 -38.71
N GLU A 598 12.66 -6.27 -37.98
CA GLU A 598 11.32 -6.87 -37.92
C GLU A 598 10.27 -5.88 -37.41
N ILE A 599 10.58 -5.06 -36.39
CA ILE A 599 9.69 -4.01 -35.89
C ILE A 599 9.41 -2.96 -36.98
N VAL A 600 10.43 -2.53 -37.73
CA VAL A 600 10.24 -1.54 -38.81
C VAL A 600 9.42 -2.11 -39.96
N GLU A 601 9.66 -3.36 -40.35
CA GLU A 601 8.86 -4.04 -41.37
C GLU A 601 7.41 -4.26 -40.91
N ALA A 602 7.22 -4.68 -39.66
CA ALA A 602 5.91 -4.86 -39.05
C ALA A 602 5.13 -3.53 -38.97
N ALA A 603 5.79 -2.43 -38.62
CA ALA A 603 5.16 -1.11 -38.59
C ALA A 603 4.66 -0.68 -39.98
N LYS A 604 5.44 -0.95 -41.04
CA LYS A 604 5.04 -0.66 -42.44
C LYS A 604 3.85 -1.54 -42.89
N ALA A 605 3.74 -2.75 -42.36
CA ALA A 605 2.65 -3.69 -42.68
C ALA A 605 1.43 -3.55 -41.75
N SER A 606 1.56 -2.77 -40.67
CA SER A 606 0.58 -2.72 -39.59
C SER A 606 -0.73 -2.04 -39.98
N MET A 607 -1.85 -2.66 -39.60
CA MET A 607 -3.21 -2.15 -39.82
C MET A 607 -3.82 -1.48 -38.59
N GLY A 608 -3.05 -1.23 -37.53
CA GLY A 608 -3.56 -0.57 -36.34
C GLY A 608 -4.06 0.86 -36.62
N GLN A 609 -4.74 1.47 -35.66
CA GLN A 609 -5.19 2.86 -35.80
C GLN A 609 -4.05 3.84 -35.56
N ASP A 610 -4.03 4.98 -36.24
CA ASP A 610 -3.05 6.04 -35.95
C ASP A 610 -3.45 6.78 -34.66
N LEU A 611 -2.44 7.14 -33.85
CA LEU A 611 -2.68 7.91 -32.63
C LEU A 611 -3.05 9.35 -32.99
N SER A 612 -4.01 9.92 -32.26
CA SER A 612 -4.41 11.31 -32.47
C SER A 612 -3.25 12.26 -32.07
N PRO A 613 -3.02 13.37 -32.81
CA PRO A 613 -1.87 14.26 -32.57
C PRO A 613 -1.80 14.88 -31.16
N LYS A 614 -2.93 15.07 -30.49
CA LYS A 614 -2.99 15.64 -29.12
C LYS A 614 -2.64 14.63 -28.03
N PHE A 615 -2.75 13.33 -28.33
CA PHE A 615 -2.34 12.25 -27.43
C PHE A 615 -0.82 12.27 -27.18
N MET A 616 -0.06 12.76 -28.17
CA MET A 616 1.41 12.82 -28.12
C MET A 616 1.92 13.89 -27.16
N SER A 617 1.17 14.99 -26.96
CA SER A 617 1.59 16.08 -26.09
C SER A 617 1.37 15.83 -24.60
N SER A 618 0.48 14.91 -24.20
CA SER A 618 0.08 14.74 -22.80
C SER A 618 0.66 13.50 -22.10
N ASN A 619 1.01 12.44 -22.85
CA ASN A 619 1.32 11.12 -22.25
C ASN A 619 2.79 10.68 -22.35
N PHE A 620 3.62 11.35 -23.16
CA PHE A 620 5.00 10.91 -23.43
C PHE A 620 6.08 11.93 -23.08
N HIS A 621 5.72 13.08 -22.50
CA HIS A 621 6.67 14.14 -22.13
C HIS A 621 7.05 14.19 -20.63
N GLY A 622 6.75 13.12 -19.87
CA GLY A 622 7.36 12.91 -18.55
C GLY A 622 8.71 12.22 -18.72
N GLU A 623 9.80 12.91 -18.36
CA GLU A 623 11.19 12.43 -18.42
C GLU A 623 11.38 11.02 -17.84
#